data_AF-A0A382TJE8-F1
#
_entry.id   AF-A0A382TJE8-F1
#
_cell.length_a   1.000
_cell.length_b   1.000
_cell.length_c   1.000
_cell.angle_alpha   90.00
_cell.angle_beta   90.00
_cell.angle_gamma   90.00
#
_symmetry.space_group_name_H-M   'P 1'
#
loop_
_entity.id
_entity.type
_entity.pdbx_description
1 polymer ?
#
loop_
_entity_poly.entity_id
_entity_poly.type
_entity_poly.pdbx_seq_one_letter_code
_entity_poly.pdbx_strand_id
1 'polypeptide(L)'
;MGYITVQAPLPALQPLAEAGEVVLQAFCDVNEETGKAQADTFGAQAVYTDHHDMFVREELDAVYVCLPPTLHTDEITTAVEGGVHVFVEKPQSL
;
A
#
# COMPACT_ATOMS: atom_id res chain seq x y z
N MET A 1 -0.01 0.40 6.83
CA MET A 1 0.72 1.65 7.14
C MET A 1 1.53 1.57 8.44
N GLY A 2 2.29 0.49 8.64
CA GLY A 2 3.08 0.27 9.87
C GLY A 2 4.53 0.75 9.78
N TYR A 3 5.33 0.41 10.80
CA TYR A 3 6.72 0.87 10.95
C TYR A 3 7.58 0.66 9.69
N ILE A 4 7.59 -0.56 9.13
CA ILE A 4 8.44 -0.86 7.97
C ILE A 4 8.06 -0.03 6.76
N THR A 5 6.75 0.14 6.51
CA THR A 5 6.21 0.94 5.40
C THR A 5 6.70 2.38 5.48
N VAL A 6 6.65 2.97 6.68
CA VAL A 6 7.00 4.38 6.93
C VAL A 6 8.51 4.63 6.97
N GLN A 7 9.31 3.62 7.30
CA GLN A 7 10.77 3.76 7.44
C GLN A 7 11.55 3.36 6.19
N ALA A 8 10.96 2.57 5.28
CA ALA A 8 11.68 2.07 4.10
C ALA A 8 10.95 2.34 2.77
N PRO A 9 9.84 1.67 2.39
CA PRO A 9 9.20 1.88 1.10
C PRO A 9 8.78 3.33 0.86
N LEU A 10 8.08 3.97 1.80
CA LEU A 10 7.57 5.33 1.58
C LEU A 10 8.70 6.37 1.44
N PRO A 11 9.73 6.42 2.30
CA PRO A 11 10.87 7.31 2.08
C PRO A 11 11.62 7.07 0.76
N ALA A 12 11.64 5.83 0.27
CA ALA A 12 12.27 5.52 -1.01
C ALA A 12 11.42 5.97 -2.21
N LEU A 13 10.09 5.88 -2.10
CA LEU A 13 9.15 6.32 -3.14
C LEU A 13 8.89 7.83 -3.12
N GLN A 14 9.04 8.49 -1.97
CA GLN A 14 8.70 9.91 -1.79
C GLN A 14 9.39 10.84 -2.80
N PRO A 15 10.71 10.75 -3.07
CA PRO A 15 11.35 11.60 -4.08
C PRO A 15 10.81 11.39 -5.49
N LEU A 16 10.39 10.16 -5.82
CA LEU A 16 9.78 9.84 -7.11
C LEU A 16 8.37 10.44 -7.20
N ALA A 17 7.63 10.44 -6.09
CA ALA A 17 6.31 11.07 -6.03
C ALA A 17 6.40 12.60 -6.19
N GLU A 18 7.38 13.23 -5.54
CA GLU A 18 7.67 14.66 -5.66
C GLU A 18 8.14 15.03 -7.08
N ALA A 19 8.88 14.15 -7.75
CA ALA A 19 9.27 14.29 -9.15
C ALA A 19 8.12 14.01 -10.14
N GLY A 20 6.98 13.50 -9.66
CA GLY A 20 5.83 13.12 -10.49
C GLY A 20 6.04 11.85 -11.32
N GLU A 21 7.04 11.03 -10.97
CA GLU A 21 7.33 9.74 -11.63
C GLU A 21 6.41 8.63 -11.12
N VAL A 22 5.93 8.73 -9.88
CA VAL A 22 4.95 7.83 -9.30
C VAL A 22 3.83 8.62 -8.61
N VAL A 23 2.67 8.01 -8.46
CA VAL A 23 1.56 8.57 -7.70
C VAL A 23 1.23 7.63 -6.56
N LEU A 24 1.25 8.14 -5.33
CA LEU A 24 0.72 7.40 -4.18
C LEU A 24 -0.81 7.47 -4.23
N GLN A 25 -1.42 6.56 -4.98
CA GLN A 25 -2.86 6.61 -5.24
C GLN A 25 -3.67 6.32 -3.96
N ALA A 26 -3.39 5.18 -3.34
CA ALA A 26 -4.17 4.71 -2.20
C ALA A 26 -3.30 4.08 -1.12
N PHE A 27 -3.67 4.33 0.13
CA PHE A 27 -3.17 3.60 1.29
C PHE A 27 -4.28 2.72 1.88
N CYS A 28 -3.91 1.53 2.34
CA CYS A 28 -4.80 0.62 3.03
C CYS A 28 -4.23 0.23 4.40
N ASP A 29 -5.01 0.44 5.45
CA ASP A 29 -4.72 -0.03 6.81
C ASP A 29 -6.03 -0.24 7.58
N VAL A 30 -6.13 -1.34 8.34
CA VAL A 30 -7.29 -1.61 9.19
C VAL A 30 -7.53 -0.51 10.23
N ASN A 31 -6.50 0.27 10.57
CA ASN A 31 -6.59 1.47 11.39
C ASN A 31 -6.66 2.73 10.49
N GLU A 32 -7.87 3.26 10.31
CA GLU A 32 -8.14 4.44 9.47
C GLU A 32 -7.33 5.67 9.89
N GLU A 33 -7.17 5.91 11.20
CA GLU A 33 -6.43 7.06 11.73
C GLU A 33 -4.94 6.99 11.32
N THR A 34 -4.36 5.80 11.40
CA THR A 34 -2.97 5.57 10.96
C THR A 34 -2.86 5.79 9.45
N GLY A 35 -3.80 5.27 8.67
CA GLY A 35 -3.86 5.48 7.23
C GLY A 35 -3.90 6.96 6.85
N LYS A 36 -4.81 7.73 7.47
CA LYS A 36 -4.96 9.18 7.25
C LYS A 36 -3.72 9.95 7.65
N ALA A 37 -3.14 9.68 8.82
CA ALA A 37 -1.94 10.37 9.27
C ALA A 37 -0.76 10.19 8.30
N GLN A 38 -0.60 8.98 7.74
CA GLN A 38 0.44 8.74 6.73
C GLN A 38 0.06 9.36 5.38
N ALA A 39 -1.21 9.35 4.97
CA ALA A 39 -1.66 10.02 3.76
C ALA A 39 -1.40 11.53 3.81
N ASP A 40 -1.66 12.18 4.95
CA ASP A 40 -1.35 13.60 5.18
C ASP A 40 0.16 13.88 5.08
N THR A 41 0.99 12.91 5.48
CA THR A 41 2.46 13.04 5.48
C THR A 41 3.08 12.81 4.11
N PHE A 42 2.64 11.78 3.39
CA PHE A 42 3.24 11.32 2.13
C PHE A 42 2.43 11.72 0.88
N GLY A 43 1.21 12.25 1.07
CA GLY A 43 0.38 12.77 -0.02
C GLY A 43 -0.42 11.70 -0.78
N ALA A 44 -0.91 10.65 -0.10
CA ALA A 44 -1.77 9.67 -0.76
C ALA A 44 -3.16 10.26 -1.06
N GLN A 45 -3.74 9.92 -2.23
CA GLN A 45 -5.01 10.50 -2.66
C GLN A 45 -6.23 9.91 -1.95
N ALA A 46 -6.16 8.64 -1.55
CA ALA A 46 -7.23 7.92 -0.89
C ALA A 46 -6.72 7.04 0.27
N VAL A 47 -7.60 6.80 1.25
CA VAL A 47 -7.34 5.92 2.40
C VAL A 47 -8.48 4.92 2.53
N TYR A 48 -8.11 3.65 2.68
CA TYR A 48 -9.01 2.51 2.80
C TYR A 48 -8.71 1.71 4.06
N THR A 49 -9.75 1.05 4.57
CA THR A 49 -9.64 0.07 5.66
C THR A 49 -9.84 -1.37 5.21
N ASP A 50 -10.21 -1.56 3.94
CA ASP A 50 -10.39 -2.86 3.29
C ASP A 50 -9.72 -2.81 1.90
N HIS A 51 -8.82 -3.76 1.64
CA HIS A 51 -8.10 -3.82 0.36
C HIS A 51 -9.01 -4.24 -0.80
N HIS A 52 -10.10 -4.96 -0.55
CA HIS A 52 -11.07 -5.29 -1.59
C HIS A 52 -11.71 -4.03 -2.16
N ASP A 53 -12.16 -3.13 -1.28
CA ASP A 53 -12.74 -1.85 -1.67
C ASP A 53 -11.72 -0.99 -2.42
N MET A 54 -10.45 -1.00 -1.97
CA MET A 54 -9.36 -0.30 -2.65
C MET A 54 -9.16 -0.83 -4.08
N PHE A 55 -9.01 -2.15 -4.26
CA PHE A 55 -8.78 -2.74 -5.58
C PHE A 55 -9.98 -2.62 -6.53
N VAL A 56 -11.20 -2.46 -6.00
CA VAL A 56 -12.40 -2.22 -6.82
C VAL A 56 -12.51 -0.77 -7.28
N ARG A 57 -12.07 0.18 -6.44
CA ARG A 57 -12.26 1.62 -6.70
C ARG A 57 -11.09 2.30 -7.38
N GLU A 58 -9.89 1.73 -7.24
CA GLU A 58 -8.66 2.31 -7.74
C GLU A 58 -8.12 1.51 -8.92
N GLU A 59 -7.68 2.21 -9.96
CA GLU A 59 -6.89 1.64 -11.05
C GLU A 59 -5.40 1.73 -10.66
N LEU A 60 -4.81 0.63 -10.18
CA LEU A 60 -3.45 0.59 -9.66
C LEU A 60 -2.51 -0.15 -10.62
N ASP A 61 -1.34 0.43 -10.90
CA ASP A 61 -0.28 -0.27 -11.64
C ASP A 61 0.47 -1.28 -10.75
N ALA A 62 0.70 -0.93 -9.49
CA ALA A 62 1.44 -1.74 -8.53
C ALA A 62 0.96 -1.53 -7.09
N VAL A 63 1.21 -2.52 -6.23
CA VAL A 63 0.93 -2.47 -4.79
C VAL A 63 2.12 -2.98 -3.97
N TYR A 64 2.37 -2.30 -2.85
CA TYR A 64 3.34 -2.71 -1.84
C TYR A 64 2.62 -3.33 -0.64
N VAL A 65 2.71 -4.64 -0.49
CA VAL A 65 2.14 -5.39 0.64
C VAL A 65 3.18 -5.45 1.75
N CYS A 66 2.97 -4.64 2.79
CA CYS A 66 3.86 -4.49 3.94
C CYS A 66 3.25 -5.07 5.22
N LEU A 67 2.57 -6.20 5.09
CA LEU A 67 1.90 -6.88 6.20
C LEU A 67 2.82 -7.96 6.79
N PRO A 68 2.77 -8.22 8.11
CA PRO A 68 3.34 -9.44 8.68
C PRO A 68 2.72 -10.68 8.03
N PRO A 69 3.47 -11.77 7.80
CA PRO A 69 2.95 -12.97 7.13
C PRO A 69 1.68 -13.56 7.76
N THR A 70 1.58 -13.49 9.09
CA THR A 70 0.42 -13.98 9.85
C THR A 70 -0.86 -13.20 9.59
N LEU A 71 -0.73 -11.99 9.05
CA LEU A 71 -1.83 -11.10 8.70
C LEU A 71 -2.13 -11.12 7.20
N HIS A 72 -1.38 -11.90 6.42
CA HIS A 72 -1.73 -12.09 5.02
C HIS A 72 -3.06 -12.84 4.94
N THR A 73 -3.94 -12.30 4.13
CA THR A 73 -5.22 -12.89 3.77
C THR A 73 -5.16 -13.27 2.29
N ASP A 74 -5.92 -12.60 1.44
CA ASP A 74 -5.93 -12.77 -0.01
C ASP A 74 -5.43 -11.53 -0.76
N GLU A 75 -4.92 -10.50 -0.09
CA GLU A 75 -4.56 -9.22 -0.72
C GLU A 75 -3.55 -9.36 -1.86
N ILE A 76 -2.62 -10.33 -1.77
CA ILE A 76 -1.65 -10.64 -2.82
C ILE A 76 -2.35 -11.29 -4.02
N THR A 77 -3.20 -12.28 -3.77
CA THR A 77 -3.92 -13.01 -4.81
C THR A 77 -4.90 -12.07 -5.52
N THR A 78 -5.67 -11.29 -4.77
CA THR A 78 -6.62 -10.29 -5.29
C THR A 78 -5.91 -9.27 -6.18
N ALA A 79 -4.73 -8.78 -5.78
CA ALA A 79 -3.94 -7.87 -6.61
C ALA A 79 -3.48 -8.53 -7.92
N VAL A 80 -2.93 -9.74 -7.85
CA VAL A 80 -2.44 -10.48 -9.03
C VAL A 80 -3.58 -10.82 -10.00
N GLU A 81 -4.73 -11.27 -9.48
CA GLU A 81 -5.92 -11.57 -10.28
C GLU A 81 -6.50 -10.30 -10.92
N GLY A 82 -6.38 -9.16 -10.26
CA GLY A 82 -6.70 -7.84 -10.80
C GLY A 82 -5.68 -7.29 -11.81
N GLY A 83 -4.57 -8.01 -12.06
CA GLY A 83 -3.52 -7.58 -12.98
C GLY A 83 -2.56 -6.52 -12.41
N VAL A 84 -2.59 -6.29 -11.10
CA VAL A 84 -1.73 -5.31 -10.39
C VAL A 84 -0.38 -5.94 -10.06
N HIS A 85 0.71 -5.22 -10.31
CA HIS A 85 2.06 -5.70 -9.95
C HIS A 85 2.25 -5.71 -8.42
N VAL A 86 2.76 -6.80 -7.86
CA VAL A 86 2.88 -6.94 -6.40
C VAL A 86 4.33 -6.95 -5.94
N PHE A 87 4.66 -6.06 -5.00
CA PHE A 87 5.83 -6.16 -4.14
C PHE A 87 5.39 -6.60 -2.74
N VAL A 88 6.02 -7.64 -2.20
CA VAL A 88 5.71 -8.15 -0.84
C VAL A 88 6.95 -8.01 0.04
N GLU A 89 6.79 -7.36 1.19
CA GLU A 89 7.86 -7.25 2.18
C GLU A 89 8.25 -8.62 2.73
N LYS A 90 9.53 -8.74 3.11
CA LYS A 90 10.04 -9.98 3.71
C LYS A 90 9.63 -10.07 5.19
N PRO A 91 9.41 -11.29 5.72
CA PRO A 91 9.28 -12.55 4.98
C PRO A 91 7.91 -12.64 4.28
N GLN A 92 7.85 -13.39 3.18
CA GLN A 92 6.68 -13.40 2.29
C GLN A 92 5.57 -14.33 2.79
N SER A 93 5.94 -15.39 3.51
CA SER A 93 5.06 -16.38 4.12
C SER A 93 5.77 -17.02 5.31
N LEU A 94 5.06 -17.83 6.09
CA LEU A 94 5.61 -18.62 7.20
C LEU A 94 6.20 -19.95 6.71
#